data_AF-A0A3D5WEW5-F1
#
_entry.id   AF-A0A3D5WEW5-F1
#
_cell.length_a   1.000
_cell.length_b   1.000
_cell.length_c   1.000
_cell.angle_alpha   90.00
_cell.angle_beta   90.00
_cell.angle_gamma   90.00
#
_symmetry.space_group_name_H-M   'P 1'
#
loop_
_entity.id
_entity.type
_entity.pdbx_description
1 polymer ?
#
loop_
_entity_poly.entity_id
_entity_poly.type
_entity_poly.pdbx_seq_one_letter_code
_entity_poly.pdbx_strand_id
1 'polypeptide(L)'
;MVEEKKRYILEFPDISAERQSIQELPVEERINNFNEVSLGFTEDAAVKEAKRCLSCRRCLGCGLCLAECDKDAIVFEQADEKLDICVDSMIITTGLERVCSPPPERFGYGRYANVVTDIEFERILSDNGPYGGLLIRPFDGEMPRKIGFVCWADNNEGRGESGIKSLSYAIHEAMLAKNKVDGLEISLFLPDNDDYTKELKRNDGKVPGISTKEGGIMAIKEIQESKNLIVQWDENGNAREDEFEMLVLSTMPEPATYIIELAKKLDNKLLH
;
A
#
# COMPACT_ATOMS: atom_id res chain seq x y z
N MET A 1 9.47 8.45 -50.13
CA MET A 1 10.23 8.81 -48.91
C MET A 1 9.25 9.17 -47.79
N VAL A 2 8.34 8.26 -47.45
CA VAL A 2 7.35 8.45 -46.39
C VAL A 2 7.39 7.14 -45.63
N GLU A 3 8.05 7.13 -44.46
CA GLU A 3 8.00 6.10 -43.37
C GLU A 3 9.29 6.00 -42.52
N GLU A 4 10.20 6.99 -42.52
CA GLU A 4 11.43 6.87 -41.69
C GLU A 4 11.21 6.98 -40.17
N LYS A 5 10.03 7.42 -39.70
CA LYS A 5 9.70 7.37 -38.27
C LYS A 5 8.40 6.61 -38.06
N LYS A 6 8.53 5.40 -37.50
CA LYS A 6 7.42 4.60 -36.99
C LYS A 6 6.57 5.49 -36.09
N ARG A 7 5.29 5.62 -36.44
CA ARG A 7 4.27 6.37 -35.70
C ARG A 7 4.38 6.07 -34.18
N TYR A 8 4.62 7.12 -33.40
CA TYR A 8 4.47 7.17 -31.92
C TYR A 8 5.40 6.29 -31.07
N ILE A 9 6.67 6.11 -31.45
CA ILE A 9 7.66 5.54 -30.53
C ILE A 9 8.60 6.65 -30.08
N LEU A 10 8.42 7.13 -28.84
CA LEU A 10 9.39 7.99 -28.18
C LEU A 10 10.51 7.10 -27.63
N GLU A 11 11.73 7.39 -28.04
CA GLU A 11 12.91 6.68 -27.58
C GLU A 11 13.38 7.28 -26.25
N PHE A 12 13.30 6.48 -25.20
CA PHE A 12 13.81 6.83 -23.88
C PHE A 12 15.13 6.09 -23.64
N PRO A 13 16.25 6.80 -23.41
CA PRO A 13 17.57 6.19 -23.27
C PRO A 13 17.73 5.40 -21.95
N ASP A 14 16.80 5.52 -21.02
CA ASP A 14 16.80 4.94 -19.66
C ASP A 14 15.87 3.72 -19.49
N ILE A 15 15.23 3.24 -20.57
CA ILE A 15 14.46 1.99 -20.55
C ILE A 15 15.43 0.81 -20.65
N SER A 16 15.50 0.00 -19.59
CA SER A 16 16.52 -1.07 -19.50
C SER A 16 16.29 -2.26 -20.44
N ALA A 17 15.18 -2.29 -21.19
CA ALA A 17 14.81 -3.41 -22.05
C ALA A 17 14.27 -2.93 -23.40
N GLU A 18 14.86 -3.42 -24.48
CA GLU A 18 14.43 -3.12 -25.84
C GLU A 18 13.02 -3.65 -26.13
N ARG A 19 12.25 -2.85 -26.88
CA ARG A 19 10.91 -3.22 -27.33
C ARG A 19 11.00 -4.39 -28.31
N GLN A 20 10.10 -5.37 -28.17
CA GLN A 20 10.00 -6.42 -29.17
C GLN A 20 9.50 -5.84 -30.51
N SER A 21 10.11 -6.25 -31.61
CA SER A 21 9.66 -5.86 -32.96
C SER A 21 8.56 -6.80 -33.45
N ILE A 22 7.53 -6.21 -34.05
CA ILE A 22 6.51 -6.98 -34.76
C ILE A 22 7.19 -7.62 -35.98
N GLN A 23 6.95 -8.91 -36.18
CA GLN A 23 7.45 -9.59 -37.36
C GLN A 23 6.64 -9.15 -38.57
N GLU A 24 7.38 -8.88 -39.63
CA GLU A 24 6.84 -8.31 -40.83
C GLU A 24 7.21 -9.22 -42.01
N LEU A 25 6.28 -9.49 -42.92
CA LEU A 25 6.54 -10.34 -44.08
C LEU A 25 7.71 -9.74 -44.91
N PRO A 26 8.65 -10.50 -45.47
CA PRO A 26 9.71 -9.94 -46.30
C PRO A 26 9.18 -9.18 -47.53
N VAL A 27 9.84 -8.10 -47.93
CA VAL A 27 9.36 -7.21 -49.02
C VAL A 27 9.23 -7.97 -50.34
N GLU A 28 10.14 -8.92 -50.61
CA GLU A 28 10.14 -9.75 -51.82
C GLU A 28 8.89 -10.62 -51.93
N GLU A 29 8.35 -11.05 -50.78
CA GLU A 29 7.12 -11.82 -50.70
C GLU A 29 5.87 -10.92 -50.75
N ARG A 30 5.92 -9.72 -50.15
CA ARG A 30 4.82 -8.74 -50.17
C ARG A 30 4.42 -8.34 -51.60
N ILE A 31 5.36 -8.29 -52.54
CA ILE A 31 5.09 -7.83 -53.92
C ILE A 31 4.16 -8.80 -54.67
N ASN A 32 4.14 -10.07 -54.29
CA ASN A 32 3.50 -11.13 -55.07
C ASN A 32 2.19 -11.64 -54.47
N ASN A 33 1.71 -11.07 -53.36
CA ASN A 33 0.46 -11.50 -52.71
C ASN A 33 -0.21 -10.34 -51.94
N PHE A 34 -1.38 -10.63 -51.37
CA PHE A 34 -2.12 -9.72 -50.48
C PHE A 34 -2.18 -10.26 -49.05
N ASN A 35 -1.18 -11.04 -48.65
CA ASN A 35 -1.14 -11.62 -47.30
C ASN A 35 -0.88 -10.53 -46.25
N GLU A 36 -1.26 -10.81 -45.02
CA GLU A 36 -1.05 -9.89 -43.90
C GLU A 36 0.45 -9.60 -43.72
N VAL A 37 0.79 -8.30 -43.68
CA VAL A 37 2.17 -7.84 -43.59
C VAL A 37 2.65 -7.86 -42.15
N SER A 38 1.80 -7.51 -41.19
CA SER A 38 2.11 -7.50 -39.77
C SER A 38 1.71 -8.83 -39.13
N LEU A 39 2.65 -9.75 -39.04
CA LEU A 39 2.41 -11.13 -38.56
C LEU A 39 2.23 -11.21 -37.02
N GLY A 40 2.28 -10.07 -36.33
CA GLY A 40 2.16 -9.99 -34.88
C GLY A 40 3.42 -10.42 -34.14
N PHE A 41 3.25 -10.83 -32.89
CA PHE A 41 4.31 -11.37 -32.04
C PHE A 41 4.20 -12.89 -31.96
N THR A 42 5.36 -13.56 -31.87
CA THR A 42 5.39 -14.94 -31.36
C THR A 42 4.98 -14.96 -29.89
N GLU A 43 4.51 -16.09 -29.38
CA GLU A 43 4.09 -16.22 -27.99
C GLU A 43 5.17 -15.78 -26.99
N ASP A 44 6.42 -16.21 -27.19
CA ASP A 44 7.56 -15.81 -26.36
C ASP A 44 7.83 -14.30 -26.42
N ALA A 45 7.74 -13.69 -27.61
CA ALA A 45 7.93 -12.25 -27.78
C ALA A 45 6.77 -11.46 -27.14
N ALA A 46 5.53 -11.96 -27.24
CA ALA A 46 4.36 -11.36 -26.62
C ALA A 46 4.47 -11.38 -25.09
N VAL A 47 4.86 -12.51 -24.49
CA VAL A 47 5.07 -12.64 -23.05
C VAL A 47 6.21 -11.72 -22.58
N LYS A 48 7.29 -11.62 -23.35
CA LYS A 48 8.43 -10.73 -23.04
C LYS A 48 8.05 -9.25 -23.12
N GLU A 49 7.29 -8.84 -24.14
CA GLU A 49 6.78 -7.48 -24.27
C GLU A 49 5.74 -7.16 -23.19
N ALA A 50 4.88 -8.11 -22.82
CA ALA A 50 3.93 -7.96 -21.73
C ALA A 50 4.63 -7.79 -20.37
N LYS A 51 5.69 -8.57 -20.11
CA LYS A 51 6.53 -8.39 -18.91
C LYS A 51 7.22 -7.03 -18.92
N ARG A 52 7.77 -6.58 -20.06
CA ARG A 52 8.32 -5.22 -20.22
C ARG A 52 7.27 -4.15 -19.89
N CYS A 53 6.03 -4.34 -20.34
CA CYS A 53 4.91 -3.42 -20.15
C CYS A 53 4.42 -3.37 -18.68
N LEU A 54 4.35 -4.53 -18.01
CA LEU A 54 3.85 -4.66 -16.64
C LEU A 54 4.92 -4.47 -15.56
N SER A 55 6.21 -4.40 -15.92
CA SER A 55 7.30 -4.46 -14.94
C SER A 55 7.52 -3.21 -14.10
N CYS A 56 6.94 -2.04 -14.42
CA CYS A 56 7.60 -0.81 -13.98
C CYS A 56 6.77 0.35 -13.42
N ARG A 57 5.47 0.50 -13.76
CA ARG A 57 4.75 1.79 -13.55
C ARG A 57 5.57 3.03 -14.01
N ARG A 58 6.56 2.87 -14.90
CA ARG A 58 7.35 3.95 -15.53
C ARG A 58 6.83 4.22 -16.93
N CYS A 59 7.06 5.43 -17.42
CA CYS A 59 6.77 5.80 -18.80
C CYS A 59 7.52 4.87 -19.77
N LEU A 60 6.82 4.37 -20.79
CA LEU A 60 7.38 3.44 -21.79
C LEU A 60 7.51 4.04 -23.19
N GLY A 61 7.28 5.35 -23.34
CA GLY A 61 7.47 6.04 -24.62
C GLY A 61 6.39 5.79 -25.66
N CYS A 62 5.20 5.37 -25.24
CA CYS A 62 4.10 5.12 -26.17
C CYS A 62 3.51 6.40 -26.79
N GLY A 63 3.78 7.58 -26.20
CA GLY A 63 3.29 8.87 -26.70
C GLY A 63 1.77 9.07 -26.61
N LEU A 64 1.02 8.12 -26.06
CA LEU A 64 -0.45 8.19 -25.98
C LEU A 64 -0.92 9.35 -25.10
N CYS A 65 -0.24 9.57 -23.96
CA CYS A 65 -0.56 10.71 -23.10
C CYS A 65 -0.33 12.06 -23.79
N LEU A 66 0.69 12.17 -24.65
CA LEU A 66 0.96 13.37 -25.44
C LEU A 66 -0.15 13.58 -26.48
N ALA A 67 -0.56 12.50 -27.18
CA ALA A 67 -1.59 12.58 -28.20
C ALA A 67 -2.96 13.01 -27.66
N GLU A 68 -3.31 12.64 -26.43
CA GLU A 68 -4.57 12.99 -25.76
C GLU A 68 -4.52 14.34 -25.01
N CYS A 69 -3.35 14.96 -24.88
CA CYS A 69 -3.20 16.18 -24.09
C CYS A 69 -3.57 17.42 -24.91
N ASP A 70 -4.83 17.85 -24.85
CA ASP A 70 -5.32 19.09 -25.50
C ASP A 70 -4.56 20.37 -25.10
N LYS A 71 -3.81 20.34 -24.00
CA LYS A 71 -3.11 21.50 -23.44
C LYS A 71 -1.62 21.52 -23.80
N ASP A 72 -1.13 20.55 -24.56
CA ASP A 72 0.28 20.40 -24.94
C ASP A 72 1.23 20.53 -23.72
N ALA A 73 0.80 20.04 -22.55
CA ALA A 73 1.50 20.27 -21.29
C ALA A 73 2.64 19.28 -21.01
N ILE A 74 2.80 18.24 -21.83
CA ILE A 74 3.75 17.16 -21.62
C ILE A 74 5.03 17.46 -22.40
N VAL A 75 6.14 17.69 -21.68
CA VAL A 75 7.46 17.94 -22.25
C VAL A 75 8.41 16.86 -21.76
N PHE A 76 8.80 15.94 -22.64
CA PHE A 76 9.64 14.79 -22.27
C PHE A 76 11.11 15.15 -22.05
N GLU A 77 11.55 16.26 -22.62
CA GLU A 77 12.92 16.78 -22.55
C GLU A 77 13.14 17.71 -21.35
N GLN A 78 12.14 17.87 -20.47
CA GLN A 78 12.26 18.72 -19.29
C GLN A 78 13.34 18.16 -18.35
N ALA A 79 14.41 18.94 -18.16
CA ALA A 79 15.52 18.59 -17.28
C ALA A 79 15.34 19.15 -15.86
N ASP A 80 16.01 18.54 -14.88
CA ASP A 80 16.09 19.05 -13.51
C ASP A 80 16.75 20.43 -13.49
N GLU A 81 16.14 21.37 -12.78
CA GLU A 81 16.68 22.71 -12.53
C GLU A 81 17.18 22.83 -11.09
N LYS A 82 18.36 23.45 -10.90
CA LYS A 82 18.86 23.80 -9.58
C LYS A 82 18.65 25.29 -9.33
N LEU A 83 17.96 25.60 -8.23
CA LEU A 83 17.67 26.97 -7.82
C LEU A 83 18.45 27.29 -6.54
N ASP A 84 19.23 28.37 -6.59
CA ASP A 84 19.89 28.94 -5.41
C ASP A 84 18.98 30.01 -4.80
N ILE A 85 18.42 29.74 -3.62
CA ILE A 85 17.48 30.63 -2.94
C ILE A 85 18.11 31.11 -1.63
N CYS A 86 18.27 32.43 -1.49
CA CYS A 86 18.66 33.04 -0.23
C CYS A 86 17.41 33.33 0.62
N VAL A 87 17.35 32.77 1.83
CA VAL A 87 16.24 32.97 2.77
C VAL A 87 16.75 33.36 4.15
N ASP A 88 15.99 34.19 4.86
CA ASP A 88 16.31 34.58 6.23
C ASP A 88 15.89 33.50 7.25
N SER A 89 14.85 32.74 6.93
CA SER A 89 14.34 31.65 7.77
C SER A 89 13.71 30.54 6.92
N MET A 90 13.67 29.34 7.49
CA MET A 90 13.08 28.14 6.88
C MET A 90 12.15 27.48 7.90
N ILE A 91 10.92 27.19 7.48
CA ILE A 91 9.95 26.43 8.27
C ILE A 91 9.91 25.02 7.70
N ILE A 92 10.15 24.01 8.54
CA ILE A 92 10.17 22.61 8.14
C ILE A 92 8.85 21.96 8.57
N THR A 93 8.03 21.58 7.59
CA THR A 93 6.74 20.91 7.78
C THR A 93 6.72 19.56 7.06
N THR A 94 7.77 18.75 7.27
CA THR A 94 8.00 17.48 6.55
C THR A 94 6.99 16.37 6.89
N GLY A 95 6.00 16.66 7.72
CA GLY A 95 5.01 15.70 8.17
C GLY A 95 5.65 14.52 8.90
N LEU A 96 4.88 13.46 9.03
CA LEU A 96 5.36 12.14 9.40
C LEU A 96 5.08 11.23 8.22
N GLU A 97 6.06 10.46 7.82
CA GLU A 97 5.84 9.35 6.92
C GLU A 97 5.56 8.16 7.83
N ARG A 98 4.44 7.45 7.67
CA ARG A 98 4.32 6.15 8.33
C ARG A 98 5.20 5.15 7.59
N VAL A 99 6.51 5.28 7.76
CA VAL A 99 7.43 4.20 7.45
C VAL A 99 7.14 3.14 8.50
N CYS A 100 6.22 2.25 8.15
CA CYS A 100 5.82 1.18 9.03
C CYS A 100 7.01 0.23 9.18
N SER A 101 7.55 0.12 10.39
CA SER A 101 8.26 -1.10 10.75
C SER A 101 7.37 -2.27 10.34
N PRO A 102 7.86 -3.20 9.50
CA PRO A 102 7.03 -4.25 8.96
C PRO A 102 6.42 -5.04 10.12
N PRO A 103 5.12 -5.36 10.07
CA PRO A 103 4.51 -6.18 11.10
C PRO A 103 5.27 -7.51 11.25
N PRO A 104 5.37 -8.07 12.46
CA PRO A 104 6.01 -9.35 12.70
C PRO A 104 5.48 -10.43 11.75
N GLU A 105 6.36 -11.27 11.22
CA GLU A 105 5.99 -12.31 10.25
C GLU A 105 4.89 -13.25 10.77
N ARG A 106 4.82 -13.45 12.09
CA ARG A 106 3.78 -14.25 12.76
C ARG A 106 2.35 -13.73 12.53
N PHE A 107 2.18 -12.48 12.12
CA PHE A 107 0.88 -11.91 11.78
C PHE A 107 0.47 -12.15 10.32
N GLY A 108 1.37 -12.68 9.48
CA GLY A 108 1.04 -13.08 8.12
C GLY A 108 0.79 -11.93 7.14
N TYR A 109 1.20 -10.70 7.47
CA TYR A 109 1.16 -9.58 6.55
C TYR A 109 2.00 -9.87 5.29
N GLY A 110 1.47 -9.56 4.11
CA GLY A 110 2.06 -9.90 2.81
C GLY A 110 1.93 -11.38 2.41
N ARG A 111 1.54 -12.27 3.32
CA ARG A 111 1.25 -13.69 3.04
C ARG A 111 -0.24 -13.94 2.87
N TYR A 112 -1.05 -13.40 3.78
CA TYR A 112 -2.50 -13.53 3.78
C TYR A 112 -3.13 -12.25 3.23
N ALA A 113 -3.94 -12.37 2.17
CA ALA A 113 -4.51 -11.21 1.49
C ALA A 113 -5.48 -10.41 2.36
N ASN A 114 -6.15 -11.05 3.32
CA ASN A 114 -7.09 -10.39 4.24
C ASN A 114 -6.43 -9.81 5.50
N VAL A 115 -5.10 -9.80 5.57
CA VAL A 115 -4.33 -9.10 6.60
C VAL A 115 -3.78 -7.82 5.97
N VAL A 116 -4.28 -6.68 6.44
CA VAL A 116 -3.87 -5.35 5.96
C VAL A 116 -3.29 -4.54 7.10
N THR A 117 -2.54 -3.50 6.75
CA THR A 117 -2.17 -2.43 7.68
C THR A 117 -3.32 -1.44 7.86
N ASP A 118 -3.26 -0.67 8.93
CA ASP A 118 -4.16 0.44 9.21
C ASP A 118 -4.20 1.50 8.07
N ILE A 119 -3.08 1.86 7.44
CA ILE A 119 -3.09 2.77 6.28
C ILE A 119 -3.79 2.16 5.05
N GLU A 120 -3.56 0.87 4.77
CA GLU A 120 -4.26 0.20 3.68
C GLU A 120 -5.76 0.14 3.95
N PHE A 121 -6.13 -0.09 5.21
CA PHE A 121 -7.51 -0.04 5.66
C PHE A 121 -8.13 1.35 5.53
N GLU A 122 -7.40 2.43 5.86
CA GLU A 122 -7.83 3.81 5.61
C GLU A 122 -8.11 4.04 4.13
N ARG A 123 -7.21 3.59 3.25
CA ARG A 123 -7.39 3.70 1.80
C ARG A 123 -8.61 2.90 1.34
N ILE A 124 -8.88 1.72 1.90
CA ILE A 124 -10.12 0.96 1.64
C ILE A 124 -11.35 1.78 2.01
N LEU A 125 -11.34 2.38 3.20
CA LEU A 125 -12.45 3.18 3.71
C LEU A 125 -12.60 4.55 3.05
N SER A 126 -11.56 5.08 2.41
CA SER A 126 -11.56 6.41 1.80
C SER A 126 -12.49 6.48 0.59
N ASP A 127 -13.31 7.53 0.48
CA ASP A 127 -14.21 7.74 -0.66
C ASP A 127 -13.43 7.98 -1.97
N ASN A 128 -12.20 8.51 -1.88
CA ASN A 128 -11.24 8.62 -2.98
C ASN A 128 -10.22 7.45 -2.97
N GLY A 129 -10.59 6.36 -2.30
CA GLY A 129 -9.86 5.11 -2.23
C GLY A 129 -9.97 4.29 -3.50
N PRO A 130 -9.19 3.20 -3.63
CA PRO A 130 -9.30 2.26 -4.74
C PRO A 130 -10.69 1.62 -4.85
N TYR A 131 -11.45 1.58 -3.75
CA TYR A 131 -12.77 0.96 -3.67
C TYR A 131 -13.91 1.98 -3.50
N GLY A 132 -13.64 3.28 -3.70
CA GLY A 132 -14.67 4.32 -3.62
C GLY A 132 -15.35 4.41 -2.25
N GLY A 133 -14.65 4.04 -1.18
CA GLY A 133 -15.14 4.06 0.19
C GLY A 133 -15.96 2.84 0.61
N LEU A 134 -16.04 1.80 -0.23
CA LEU A 134 -16.65 0.52 0.10
C LEU A 134 -15.68 -0.34 0.92
N LEU A 135 -16.14 -0.83 2.08
CA LEU A 135 -15.37 -1.73 2.92
C LEU A 135 -15.40 -3.15 2.35
N ILE A 136 -14.32 -3.53 1.68
CA ILE A 136 -14.20 -4.85 1.02
C ILE A 136 -12.93 -5.59 1.45
N ARG A 137 -13.01 -6.91 1.43
CA ARG A 137 -11.87 -7.82 1.62
C ARG A 137 -10.98 -7.78 0.38
N PRO A 138 -9.65 -7.62 0.53
CA PRO A 138 -8.75 -7.62 -0.63
C PRO A 138 -8.68 -8.94 -1.41
N PHE A 139 -9.01 -10.07 -0.77
CA PHE A 139 -8.93 -11.39 -1.41
C PHE A 139 -10.01 -11.62 -2.48
N ASP A 140 -11.27 -11.40 -2.12
CA ASP A 140 -12.45 -11.78 -2.92
C ASP A 140 -13.35 -10.58 -3.27
N GLY A 141 -13.12 -9.41 -2.67
CA GLY A 141 -13.96 -8.22 -2.84
C GLY A 141 -15.26 -8.25 -2.05
N GLU A 142 -15.47 -9.25 -1.20
CA GLU A 142 -16.69 -9.36 -0.38
C GLU A 142 -16.65 -8.40 0.81
N MET A 143 -17.83 -7.98 1.28
CA MET A 143 -17.92 -7.14 2.48
C MET A 143 -17.70 -7.99 3.74
N PRO A 144 -16.68 -7.70 4.56
CA PRO A 144 -16.42 -8.47 5.76
C PRO A 144 -17.50 -8.24 6.82
N ARG A 145 -17.94 -9.30 7.50
CA ARG A 145 -18.88 -9.21 8.63
C ARG A 145 -18.18 -9.10 9.98
N LYS A 146 -16.93 -9.57 10.06
CA LYS A 146 -16.15 -9.62 11.30
C LYS A 146 -14.69 -9.23 11.08
N ILE A 147 -14.26 -8.14 11.71
CA ILE A 147 -12.92 -7.55 11.58
C ILE A 147 -12.20 -7.55 12.94
N GLY A 148 -10.92 -7.94 12.93
CA GLY A 148 -10.05 -7.83 14.10
C GLY A 148 -9.00 -6.74 13.90
N PHE A 149 -8.96 -5.74 14.79
CA PHE A 149 -7.88 -4.77 14.86
C PHE A 149 -6.83 -5.26 15.84
N VAL A 150 -5.58 -5.32 15.40
CA VAL A 150 -4.45 -5.80 16.17
C VAL A 150 -3.54 -4.64 16.53
N CYS A 151 -3.64 -4.17 17.77
CA CYS A 151 -2.61 -3.34 18.37
C CYS A 151 -1.49 -4.26 18.85
N TRP A 152 -0.26 -3.96 18.48
CA TRP A 152 0.91 -4.70 18.95
C TRP A 152 1.96 -3.71 19.43
N ALA A 153 2.66 -4.09 20.48
CA ALA A 153 3.85 -3.40 20.94
C ALA A 153 5.05 -4.27 20.59
N ASP A 154 6.07 -3.69 19.96
CA ASP A 154 7.38 -4.33 19.98
C ASP A 154 7.96 -4.12 21.38
N ASN A 155 8.04 -5.19 22.17
CA ASN A 155 8.58 -5.13 23.53
C ASN A 155 10.10 -4.86 23.55
N ASN A 156 10.78 -4.84 22.39
CA ASN A 156 12.23 -4.75 22.31
C ASN A 156 12.84 -3.36 22.19
N GLU A 157 12.07 -2.29 22.07
CA GLU A 157 12.63 -0.94 22.08
C GLU A 157 11.65 -0.01 22.77
N GLY A 158 12.11 0.95 23.58
CA GLY A 158 11.29 1.87 24.37
C GLY A 158 10.32 2.73 23.55
N ARG A 159 9.26 2.12 23.01
CA ARG A 159 8.26 2.64 22.07
C ARG A 159 6.89 2.83 22.74
N GLY A 160 6.85 3.01 24.06
CA GLY A 160 5.63 3.10 24.86
C GLY A 160 4.64 4.19 24.39
N GLU A 161 5.13 5.37 23.99
CA GLU A 161 4.27 6.46 23.49
C GLU A 161 3.72 6.23 22.08
N SER A 162 4.49 5.59 21.19
CA SER A 162 4.05 5.32 19.81
C SER A 162 2.92 4.30 19.75
N GLY A 163 2.88 3.37 20.71
CA GLY A 163 1.79 2.41 20.87
C GLY A 163 0.45 3.04 21.25
N ILE A 164 0.45 4.07 22.09
CA ILE A 164 -0.78 4.79 22.46
C ILE A 164 -1.36 5.55 21.26
N LYS A 165 -0.49 6.17 20.45
CA LYS A 165 -0.92 6.90 19.24
C LYS A 165 -1.54 5.97 18.19
N SER A 166 -1.05 4.74 18.09
CA SER A 166 -1.60 3.75 17.16
C SER A 166 -2.95 3.19 17.62
N LEU A 167 -3.17 3.08 18.95
CA LEU A 167 -4.46 2.70 19.54
C LEU A 167 -5.60 3.67 19.18
N SER A 168 -5.40 4.98 19.37
CA SER A 168 -6.46 5.98 19.09
C SER A 168 -6.85 6.00 17.62
N TYR A 169 -5.87 5.82 16.74
CA TYR A 169 -6.07 5.69 15.31
C TYR A 169 -6.90 4.44 14.95
N ALA A 170 -6.52 3.26 15.47
CA ALA A 170 -7.26 2.01 15.26
C ALA A 170 -8.70 2.10 15.77
N ILE A 171 -8.92 2.74 16.92
CA ILE A 171 -10.26 2.98 17.48
C ILE A 171 -11.10 3.86 16.53
N HIS A 172 -10.52 4.93 15.98
CA HIS A 172 -11.22 5.79 15.02
C HIS A 172 -11.58 5.04 13.73
N GLU A 173 -10.64 4.30 13.15
CA GLU A 173 -10.92 3.51 11.94
C GLU A 173 -11.99 2.45 12.17
N ALA A 174 -11.96 1.77 13.31
CA ALA A 174 -12.98 0.80 13.69
C ALA A 174 -14.36 1.47 13.82
N MET A 175 -14.46 2.63 14.46
CA MET A 175 -15.72 3.38 14.54
C MET A 175 -16.22 3.82 13.16
N LEU A 176 -15.33 4.29 12.29
CA LEU A 176 -15.68 4.68 10.92
C LEU A 176 -16.21 3.49 10.12
N ALA A 177 -15.54 2.33 10.19
CA ALA A 177 -15.98 1.11 9.54
C ALA A 177 -17.38 0.68 10.01
N LYS A 178 -17.61 0.73 11.33
CA LYS A 178 -18.90 0.38 11.94
C LYS A 178 -20.04 1.33 11.53
N ASN A 179 -19.74 2.61 11.31
CA ASN A 179 -20.71 3.58 10.82
C ASN A 179 -21.05 3.38 9.33
N LYS A 180 -20.14 2.77 8.56
CA LYS A 180 -20.35 2.48 7.12
C LYS A 180 -21.08 1.16 6.88
N VAL A 181 -20.93 0.17 7.76
CA VAL A 181 -21.49 -1.18 7.57
C VAL A 181 -22.32 -1.61 8.78
N ASP A 182 -23.62 -1.76 8.55
CA ASP A 182 -24.56 -2.26 9.57
C ASP A 182 -24.26 -3.72 9.94
N GLY A 183 -24.29 -4.01 11.24
CA GLY A 183 -24.06 -5.36 11.75
C GLY A 183 -22.59 -5.81 11.76
N LEU A 184 -21.64 -4.91 11.44
CA LEU A 184 -20.21 -5.20 11.49
C LEU A 184 -19.75 -5.50 12.93
N GLU A 185 -19.22 -6.70 13.12
CA GLU A 185 -18.56 -7.13 14.35
C GLU A 185 -17.09 -6.73 14.33
N ILE A 186 -16.66 -5.96 15.33
CA ILE A 186 -15.27 -5.53 15.43
C ILE A 186 -14.71 -5.98 16.78
N SER A 187 -13.55 -6.63 16.75
CA SER A 187 -12.74 -6.91 17.94
C SER A 187 -11.45 -6.11 17.91
N LEU A 188 -11.06 -5.55 19.05
CA LEU A 188 -9.81 -4.82 19.23
C LEU A 188 -8.90 -5.62 20.17
N PHE A 189 -7.81 -6.17 19.63
CA PHE A 189 -6.79 -6.89 20.38
C PHE A 189 -5.76 -5.92 20.92
N LEU A 190 -5.56 -5.94 22.23
CA LEU A 190 -4.64 -5.06 22.93
C LEU A 190 -3.48 -5.86 23.50
N PRO A 191 -2.24 -5.36 23.37
CA PRO A 191 -1.11 -5.98 24.05
C PRO A 191 -1.30 -5.87 25.57
N ASP A 192 -0.77 -6.84 26.30
CA ASP A 192 -0.76 -6.83 27.77
C ASP A 192 0.23 -5.77 28.28
N ASN A 193 -0.25 -4.52 28.36
CA ASN A 193 0.51 -3.36 28.81
C ASN A 193 -0.42 -2.36 29.52
N ASP A 194 -0.01 -1.97 30.73
CA ASP A 194 -0.71 -1.02 31.60
C ASP A 194 -1.09 0.31 30.93
N ASP A 195 -0.32 0.78 29.95
CA ASP A 195 -0.53 2.10 29.34
C ASP A 195 -1.70 2.13 28.36
N TYR A 196 -1.95 1.04 27.62
CA TYR A 196 -3.14 0.92 26.75
C TYR A 196 -4.41 0.83 27.61
N THR A 197 -4.34 0.07 28.69
CA THR A 197 -5.43 -0.13 29.65
C THR A 197 -5.78 1.18 30.38
N LYS A 198 -4.79 2.03 30.70
CA LYS A 198 -5.03 3.36 31.28
C LYS A 198 -5.76 4.31 30.33
N GLU A 199 -5.36 4.34 29.05
CA GLU A 199 -6.02 5.19 28.04
C GLU A 199 -7.46 4.73 27.75
N LEU A 200 -7.72 3.42 27.72
CA LEU A 200 -9.09 2.92 27.62
C LEU A 200 -9.92 3.19 28.87
N LYS A 201 -9.33 3.09 30.06
CA LYS A 201 -9.99 3.42 31.34
C LYS A 201 -10.42 4.90 31.44
N ARG A 202 -9.79 5.83 30.71
CA ARG A 202 -10.27 7.22 30.60
C ARG A 202 -11.65 7.33 29.94
N ASN A 203 -12.04 6.34 29.13
CA ASN A 203 -13.33 6.24 28.45
C ASN A 203 -14.19 5.10 29.03
N ASP A 204 -14.23 4.95 30.35
CA ASP A 204 -14.96 3.87 31.06
C ASP A 204 -14.53 2.42 30.69
N GLY A 205 -13.36 2.26 30.07
CA GLY A 205 -12.81 0.94 29.70
C GLY A 205 -13.54 0.25 28.55
N LYS A 206 -14.44 0.96 27.85
CA LYS A 206 -15.22 0.39 26.73
C LYS A 206 -15.29 1.36 25.58
N VAL A 207 -15.08 0.84 24.38
CA VAL A 207 -15.38 1.57 23.14
C VAL A 207 -16.77 1.13 22.67
N PRO A 208 -17.76 2.03 22.54
CA PRO A 208 -19.12 1.66 22.17
C PRO A 208 -19.18 0.81 20.90
N GLY A 209 -19.74 -0.39 21.01
CA GLY A 209 -19.94 -1.28 19.86
C GLY A 209 -18.70 -2.01 19.36
N ILE A 210 -17.56 -1.94 20.06
CA ILE A 210 -16.34 -2.68 19.74
C ILE A 210 -16.01 -3.62 20.91
N SER A 211 -15.70 -4.88 20.61
CA SER A 211 -15.32 -5.87 21.60
C SER A 211 -13.82 -5.79 21.88
N THR A 212 -13.44 -5.36 23.07
CA THR A 212 -12.03 -5.32 23.49
C THR A 212 -11.56 -6.70 23.96
N LYS A 213 -10.38 -7.12 23.50
CA LYS A 213 -9.71 -8.38 23.88
C LYS A 213 -8.33 -8.06 24.43
N GLU A 214 -8.18 -8.16 25.75
CA GLU A 214 -6.93 -7.92 26.46
C GLU A 214 -6.07 -9.18 26.39
N GLY A 215 -4.98 -9.15 25.63
CA GLY A 215 -4.18 -10.34 25.38
C GLY A 215 -3.30 -10.25 24.14
N GLY A 216 -2.07 -10.74 24.28
CA GLY A 216 -1.13 -10.81 23.17
C GLY A 216 -1.54 -11.85 22.12
N ILE A 217 -1.41 -11.50 20.84
CA ILE A 217 -1.58 -12.46 19.74
C ILE A 217 -0.35 -13.37 19.66
N MET A 218 -0.61 -14.67 19.68
CA MET A 218 0.40 -15.72 19.58
C MET A 218 0.69 -16.09 18.12
N ALA A 219 -0.36 -16.33 17.33
CA ALA A 219 -0.24 -16.77 15.94
C ALA A 219 -1.50 -16.48 15.13
N ILE A 220 -1.35 -16.35 13.82
CA ILE A 220 -2.45 -16.19 12.87
C ILE A 220 -2.35 -17.28 11.80
N LYS A 221 -3.45 -18.00 11.56
CA LYS A 221 -3.56 -19.06 10.56
C LYS A 221 -4.69 -18.76 9.58
N GLU A 222 -4.47 -19.00 8.30
CA GLU A 222 -5.48 -18.83 7.27
C GLU A 222 -6.21 -20.16 6.99
N ILE A 223 -7.53 -20.11 6.85
CA ILE A 223 -8.37 -21.23 6.41
C ILE A 223 -8.29 -21.30 4.87
N GLN A 224 -7.91 -22.46 4.31
CA GLN A 224 -7.60 -22.54 2.87
C GLN A 224 -8.79 -22.24 1.94
N GLU A 225 -10.01 -22.65 2.32
CA GLU A 225 -11.22 -22.51 1.50
C GLU A 225 -11.78 -21.08 1.55
N SER A 226 -12.05 -20.56 2.76
CA SER A 226 -12.69 -19.24 2.95
C SER A 226 -11.71 -18.07 2.97
N LYS A 227 -10.41 -18.35 3.14
CA LYS A 227 -9.37 -17.34 3.41
C LYS A 227 -9.65 -16.46 4.64
N ASN A 228 -10.50 -16.95 5.55
CA ASN A 228 -10.69 -16.37 6.87
C ASN A 228 -9.47 -16.66 7.74
N LEU A 229 -9.33 -15.88 8.80
CA LEU A 229 -8.15 -15.81 9.65
C LEU A 229 -8.52 -16.28 11.06
N ILE A 230 -7.89 -17.36 11.51
CA ILE A 230 -7.95 -17.84 12.88
C ILE A 230 -6.84 -17.14 13.68
N VAL A 231 -7.24 -16.34 14.65
CA VAL A 231 -6.35 -15.63 15.57
C VAL A 231 -6.23 -16.42 16.86
N GLN A 232 -5.02 -16.89 17.16
CA GLN A 232 -4.65 -17.49 18.44
C GLN A 232 -4.10 -16.40 19.35
N TRP A 233 -4.73 -16.18 20.50
CA TRP A 233 -4.36 -15.14 21.45
C TRP A 233 -4.44 -15.64 22.90
N ASP A 234 -3.70 -15.00 23.79
CA ASP A 234 -3.66 -15.34 25.20
C ASP A 234 -4.66 -14.49 26.01
N GLU A 235 -5.65 -15.13 26.63
CA GLU A 235 -6.59 -14.49 27.54
C GLU A 235 -6.25 -14.89 28.98
N ASN A 236 -5.48 -14.06 29.68
CA ASN A 236 -5.05 -14.29 31.06
C ASN A 236 -4.38 -15.67 31.27
N GLY A 237 -3.48 -16.08 30.38
CA GLY A 237 -2.81 -17.38 30.41
C GLY A 237 -3.58 -18.54 29.78
N ASN A 238 -4.77 -18.29 29.22
CA ASN A 238 -5.55 -19.29 28.49
C ASN A 238 -5.53 -19.00 26.98
N ALA A 239 -5.08 -19.97 26.20
CA ALA A 239 -5.13 -19.87 24.75
C ALA A 239 -6.59 -19.86 24.25
N ARG A 240 -6.93 -18.84 23.48
CA ARG A 240 -8.21 -18.67 22.79
C ARG A 240 -8.00 -18.63 21.29
N GLU A 241 -9.03 -19.04 20.57
CA GLU A 241 -9.09 -18.98 19.11
C GLU A 241 -10.37 -18.28 18.68
N ASP A 242 -10.21 -17.34 17.76
CA ASP A 242 -11.32 -16.62 17.15
C ASP A 242 -11.11 -16.50 15.65
N GLU A 243 -12.18 -16.70 14.89
CA GLU A 243 -12.18 -16.51 13.44
C GLU A 243 -12.60 -15.08 13.07
N PHE A 244 -11.90 -14.51 12.09
CA PHE A 244 -12.15 -13.20 11.49
C PHE A 244 -12.08 -13.29 9.97
N GLU A 245 -12.85 -12.45 9.28
CA GLU A 245 -12.83 -12.40 7.81
C GLU A 245 -11.73 -11.46 7.30
N MET A 246 -11.31 -10.50 8.15
CA MET A 246 -10.25 -9.54 7.86
C MET A 246 -9.55 -9.10 9.14
N LEU A 247 -8.24 -8.87 9.07
CA LEU A 247 -7.46 -8.32 10.16
C LEU A 247 -6.75 -7.03 9.75
N VAL A 248 -6.77 -6.05 10.64
CA VAL A 248 -6.12 -4.75 10.48
C VAL A 248 -5.00 -4.65 11.50
N LEU A 249 -3.76 -4.61 11.03
CA LEU A 249 -2.58 -4.48 11.87
C LEU A 249 -2.27 -2.99 12.07
N SER A 250 -2.29 -2.55 13.32
CA SER A 250 -1.94 -1.19 13.67
C SER A 250 -0.43 -0.98 13.49
N THR A 251 -0.05 0.05 12.74
CA THR A 251 1.35 0.37 12.48
C THR A 251 1.80 1.56 13.33
N MET A 252 3.09 1.60 13.64
CA MET A 252 3.66 2.71 14.40
C MET A 252 4.22 3.76 13.43
N PRO A 253 3.84 5.04 13.56
CA PRO A 253 4.48 6.10 12.80
C PRO A 253 5.94 6.26 13.23
N GLU A 254 6.84 6.38 12.26
CA GLU A 254 8.25 6.65 12.47
C GLU A 254 8.67 7.91 11.70
N PRO A 255 9.74 8.61 12.10
CA PRO A 255 10.26 9.70 11.28
C PRO A 255 10.73 9.16 9.92
N ALA A 256 10.37 9.86 8.84
CA ALA A 256 10.83 9.54 7.51
C ALA A 256 12.37 9.51 7.43
N THR A 257 12.95 8.59 6.65
CA THR A 257 14.41 8.47 6.53
C THR A 257 15.06 9.78 6.08
N TYR A 258 14.43 10.48 5.13
CA TYR A 258 14.94 11.75 4.64
C TYR A 258 14.92 12.87 5.70
N ILE A 259 14.00 12.83 6.68
CA ILE A 259 13.98 13.78 7.80
C ILE A 259 15.16 13.53 8.72
N ILE A 260 15.49 12.26 8.98
CA ILE A 260 16.66 11.88 9.78
C ILE A 260 17.94 12.36 9.07
N GLU A 261 18.02 12.22 7.75
CA GLU A 261 19.14 12.74 6.97
C GLU A 261 19.21 14.28 6.98
N LEU A 262 18.07 14.96 6.86
CA LEU A 262 17.98 16.41 6.94
C LEU A 262 18.40 16.93 8.32
N ALA A 263 17.97 16.24 9.39
CA ALA A 263 18.37 16.56 10.75
C ALA A 263 19.89 16.48 10.93
N LYS A 264 20.52 15.43 10.39
CA LYS A 264 21.99 15.30 10.39
C LYS A 264 22.69 16.44 9.65
N LYS A 265 22.12 16.89 8.53
CA LYS A 265 22.65 18.04 7.75
C LYS A 265 22.46 19.38 8.47
N LEU A 266 21.55 19.46 9.42
CA LEU A 266 21.21 20.67 10.19
C LEU A 266 21.67 20.59 11.66
N ASP A 267 22.73 19.83 11.94
CA ASP A 267 23.32 19.66 13.27
C ASP A 267 22.32 19.18 14.36
N ASN A 268 21.44 18.23 14.00
CA ASN A 268 20.48 17.57 14.88
C ASN A 268 19.42 18.47 15.55
N LYS A 269 19.18 19.69 15.04
CA LYS A 269 18.17 20.61 15.60
C LYS A 269 16.70 20.16 15.45
N LEU A 270 16.44 19.03 14.80
CA LEU A 270 15.09 18.55 14.44
C LEU A 270 14.62 17.33 15.23
N LEU A 271 15.50 16.64 15.96
CA LEU A 271 15.18 15.38 16.66
C LEU A 271 15.20 15.63 18.18
N HIS A 272 14.13 16.24 18.70
CA HIS A 272 13.84 16.38 20.12
C HIS A 272 12.44 15.87 20.42
#